data_AF-A0A2E2TRR6-F1
#
_entry.id   AF-A0A2E2TRR6-F1
#
_cell.length_a   1.000
_cell.length_b   1.000
_cell.length_c   1.000
_cell.angle_alpha   90.00
_cell.angle_beta   90.00
_cell.angle_gamma   90.00
#
_symmetry.space_group_name_H-M   'P 1'
#
loop_
_entity.id
_entity.type
_entity.pdbx_description
1 polymer ?
#
loop_
_entity_poly.entity_id
_entity_poly.type
_entity_poly.pdbx_seq_one_letter_code
_entity_poly.pdbx_strand_id
1 'polypeptide(L)'
;MKKVGRNDVCPCGSDKKYKNCHGIKTMVSRQGNKTFWMIGVLIVLFISAIYGLFNKSEENGITRPEGQAPVGKVWSAAHGHWHDA
;
A
#
# COMPACT_ATOMS: atom_id res chain seq x y z
N MET A 1 -32.59 8.65 -37.95
CA MET A 1 -31.28 7.96 -38.03
C MET A 1 -31.13 7.04 -36.83
N LYS A 2 -30.82 5.76 -37.02
CA LYS A 2 -30.57 4.83 -35.89
C LYS A 2 -29.30 5.31 -35.16
N LYS A 3 -29.33 5.42 -33.83
CA LYS A 3 -28.14 5.77 -33.06
C LYS A 3 -27.16 4.60 -33.13
N VAL A 4 -25.97 4.82 -33.70
CA VAL A 4 -24.88 3.83 -33.66
C VAL A 4 -24.39 3.67 -32.23
N GLY A 5 -24.30 2.43 -31.75
CA GLY A 5 -23.81 2.12 -30.42
C GLY A 5 -22.30 2.31 -30.31
N ARG A 6 -21.83 2.64 -29.10
CA ARG A 6 -20.40 2.92 -28.83
C ARG A 6 -19.46 1.76 -29.24
N ASN A 7 -19.93 0.53 -29.14
CA ASN A 7 -19.15 -0.68 -29.46
C ASN A 7 -19.43 -1.26 -30.85
N ASP A 8 -20.37 -0.71 -31.60
CA ASP A 8 -20.75 -1.21 -32.93
C ASP A 8 -19.68 -0.89 -33.96
N VAL A 9 -19.69 -1.59 -35.10
CA VAL A 9 -18.81 -1.29 -36.23
C VAL A 9 -19.07 0.12 -36.74
N CYS A 10 -18.01 0.88 -36.95
CA CYS A 10 -18.12 2.27 -37.38
C CYS A 10 -18.64 2.34 -38.83
N PRO A 11 -19.69 3.14 -39.11
CA PRO A 11 -20.33 3.20 -40.42
C PRO A 11 -19.47 3.87 -41.51
N CYS A 12 -18.25 4.30 -41.19
CA CYS A 12 -17.30 4.87 -42.15
C CYS A 12 -16.48 3.80 -42.92
N GLY A 13 -16.77 2.51 -42.73
CA GLY A 13 -16.07 1.42 -43.41
C GLY A 13 -14.64 1.14 -42.92
N SER A 14 -14.31 1.54 -41.69
CA SER A 14 -12.96 1.33 -41.13
C SER A 14 -12.77 0.02 -40.38
N ASP A 15 -13.81 -0.81 -40.29
CA ASP A 15 -13.89 -2.05 -39.48
C ASP A 15 -13.57 -1.89 -37.98
N LYS A 16 -13.38 -0.66 -37.50
CA LYS A 16 -13.12 -0.34 -36.09
C LYS A 16 -14.44 -0.12 -35.35
N LYS A 17 -14.45 -0.41 -34.05
CA LYS A 17 -15.57 -0.04 -33.15
C LYS A 17 -15.77 1.48 -33.16
N TYR A 18 -17.02 1.96 -33.13
CA TYR A 18 -17.36 3.38 -33.21
C TYR A 18 -16.55 4.21 -32.21
N LYS A 19 -16.42 3.78 -30.95
CA LYS A 19 -15.58 4.45 -29.91
C LYS A 19 -14.11 4.68 -30.25
N ASN A 20 -13.54 3.86 -31.14
CA ASN A 20 -12.14 3.92 -31.55
C ASN A 20 -11.98 4.55 -32.93
N CYS A 21 -13.06 5.11 -33.48
CA CYS A 21 -13.10 5.81 -34.75
C CYS A 21 -13.81 7.16 -34.54
N HIS A 22 -15.02 7.35 -35.05
CA HIS A 22 -15.76 8.62 -34.93
C HIS A 22 -16.40 8.87 -33.55
N GLY A 23 -16.41 7.87 -32.68
CA GLY A 23 -16.86 7.95 -31.29
C GLY A 23 -15.74 8.33 -30.30
N ILE A 24 -14.54 8.65 -30.80
CA ILE A 24 -13.48 9.24 -29.99
C ILE A 24 -13.96 10.64 -29.56
N LYS A 25 -14.55 10.71 -28.37
CA LYS A 25 -14.57 11.98 -27.65
C LYS A 25 -13.11 12.26 -27.31
N THR A 26 -12.54 13.30 -27.89
CA THR A 26 -11.19 13.79 -27.60
C THR A 26 -11.12 14.28 -26.16
N MET A 27 -11.25 13.37 -25.21
CA MET A 27 -10.67 13.51 -23.90
C MET A 27 -9.20 13.16 -24.08
N VAL A 28 -8.44 14.03 -24.76
CA VAL A 28 -7.06 14.23 -24.35
C VAL A 28 -7.20 14.80 -22.94
N SER A 29 -7.38 13.91 -21.97
CA SER A 29 -7.16 14.25 -20.58
C SER A 29 -5.71 14.70 -20.57
N ARG A 30 -5.51 16.00 -20.51
CA ARG A 30 -4.30 16.63 -20.00
C ARG A 30 -4.19 16.24 -18.51
N GLN A 31 -4.06 14.95 -18.26
CA GLN A 31 -3.83 14.34 -16.97
C GLN A 31 -2.40 13.83 -17.01
N GLY A 32 -1.48 14.75 -17.33
CA GLY A 32 -0.07 14.54 -17.12
C GLY A 32 0.12 14.15 -15.67
N ASN A 33 0.94 13.09 -15.45
CA ASN A 33 1.70 12.68 -14.27
C ASN A 33 1.11 12.78 -12.84
N LYS A 34 -0.03 13.43 -12.60
CA LYS A 34 -0.64 13.64 -11.28
C LYS A 34 -1.14 12.34 -10.67
N THR A 35 -1.71 11.43 -11.48
CA THR A 35 -2.12 10.11 -10.99
C THR A 35 -0.91 9.29 -10.54
N PHE A 36 0.17 9.29 -11.33
CA PHE A 36 1.41 8.60 -10.97
C PHE A 36 2.10 9.23 -9.75
N TRP A 37 2.09 10.56 -9.65
CA TRP A 37 2.61 11.29 -8.49
C TRP A 37 1.80 10.99 -7.22
N MET A 38 0.47 10.96 -7.30
CA MET A 38 -0.40 10.58 -6.18
C MET A 38 -0.19 9.12 -5.75
N ILE A 39 -0.03 8.19 -6.69
CA ILE A 39 0.30 6.79 -6.39
C ILE A 39 1.66 6.69 -5.70
N GLY A 40 2.66 7.43 -6.19
CA GLY A 40 4.00 7.47 -5.58
C GLY A 40 3.96 7.96 -4.13
N VAL A 41 3.23 9.03 -3.83
CA VAL A 41 3.06 9.55 -2.46
C VAL A 41 2.41 8.50 -1.55
N LEU A 42 1.36 7.82 -2.00
CA LEU A 42 0.70 6.78 -1.20
C LEU A 42 1.61 5.59 -0.91
N ILE A 43 2.42 5.16 -1.88
CA ILE A 43 3.38 4.07 -1.71
C ILE A 43 4.45 4.45 -0.68
N VAL A 44 5.00 5.67 -0.73
CA VAL A 44 6.01 6.13 0.24
C VAL A 44 5.44 6.18 1.65
N LEU A 45 4.21 6.69 1.83
CA LEU A 45 3.53 6.72 3.13
C LEU A 45 3.30 5.30 3.68
N PHE A 46 2.88 4.37 2.82
CA PHE A 46 2.66 2.98 3.22
C PHE A 46 3.96 2.29 3.63
N ILE A 47 5.04 2.44 2.86
CA ILE A 47 6.37 1.89 3.19
C ILE A 47 6.86 2.47 4.52
N SER A 48 6.73 3.78 4.75
CA SER A 48 7.12 4.41 6.02
C SER A 48 6.33 3.87 7.22
N ALA A 49 5.02 3.68 7.10
CA ALA A 49 4.19 3.10 8.15
C ALA A 49 4.57 1.64 8.46
N ILE A 50 4.81 0.84 7.42
CA ILE A 50 5.27 -0.55 7.57
C ILE A 50 6.64 -0.59 8.25
N TYR A 51 7.58 0.28 7.84
CA TYR A 51 8.90 0.39 8.48
C TYR A 51 8.79 0.79 9.96
N GLY A 52 7.84 1.69 10.29
CA GLY A 52 7.52 2.04 11.67
C GLY A 52 6.95 0.87 12.48
N LEU A 53 6.14 -0.01 11.88
CA LEU A 53 5.65 -1.23 12.52
C LEU A 53 6.77 -2.26 12.74
N PHE A 54 7.69 -2.42 11.78
CA PHE A 54 8.86 -3.30 11.93
C PHE A 54 9.82 -2.82 13.02
N ASN A 55 10.10 -1.51 13.11
CA ASN A 55 10.96 -0.97 14.18
C ASN A 55 10.25 -0.88 15.54
N LYS A 56 8.91 -0.98 15.58
CA LYS A 56 8.13 -0.96 16.83
C LYS A 56 8.17 -2.31 17.58
N SER A 57 8.69 -3.39 16.99
CA SER A 57 8.76 -4.69 17.67
C SER A 57 9.92 -4.84 18.66
N GLU A 58 10.86 -3.89 18.75
CA GLU A 58 12.00 -3.98 19.70
C GLU A 58 11.73 -3.44 21.11
N GLU A 59 10.64 -2.68 21.34
CA GLU A 59 10.30 -2.19 22.70
C GLU A 59 9.44 -3.19 23.51
N ASN A 60 9.11 -4.35 22.94
CA ASN A 60 8.64 -5.51 23.72
C ASN A 60 9.80 -6.46 24.05
N GLY A 61 11.04 -5.96 23.99
CA GLY A 61 12.22 -6.71 24.39
C GLY A 61 12.30 -6.83 25.90
N ILE A 62 11.47 -7.70 26.50
CA ILE A 62 11.73 -8.45 27.73
C ILE A 62 12.67 -7.71 28.71
N THR A 63 12.32 -6.47 29.05
CA THR A 63 13.18 -5.68 29.95
C THR A 63 12.93 -6.21 31.35
N ARG A 64 14.00 -6.45 32.10
CA ARG A 64 13.87 -6.84 33.51
C ARG A 64 12.97 -5.80 34.20
N PRO A 65 11.92 -6.21 34.91
CA PRO A 65 11.12 -5.26 35.67
C PRO A 65 12.03 -4.45 36.60
N GLU A 66 11.78 -3.14 36.67
CA GLU A 66 12.55 -2.23 37.51
C GLU A 66 12.34 -2.62 38.99
N GLY A 67 13.43 -2.94 39.70
CA GLY A 67 13.35 -3.42 41.08
C GLY A 67 14.52 -4.33 41.48
N GLN A 68 14.63 -4.58 42.79
CA GLN A 68 15.56 -5.57 43.34
C GLN A 68 15.10 -6.99 42.96
N ALA A 69 16.08 -7.85 42.64
CA ALA A 69 15.81 -9.25 42.31
C ALA A 69 15.17 -9.97 43.51
N PRO A 70 14.17 -10.85 43.29
CA PRO A 70 13.73 -11.77 44.32
C PRO A 70 14.91 -12.58 44.88
N VAL A 71 14.93 -12.78 46.20
CA VAL A 71 16.02 -13.50 46.88
C VAL A 71 16.20 -14.88 46.27
N GLY A 72 17.42 -15.18 45.82
CA GLY A 72 17.76 -16.47 45.22
C GLY A 72 17.31 -16.64 43.76
N LYS A 73 16.92 -15.56 43.05
CA LYS A 73 16.54 -15.65 41.63
C LYS A 73 17.41 -14.82 40.70
N VAL A 74 17.67 -15.35 39.50
CA VAL A 74 18.40 -14.70 38.41
C VAL A 74 17.49 -14.45 37.21
N TRP A 75 17.67 -13.30 36.54
CA TRP A 75 16.84 -12.91 35.39
C TRP A 75 17.37 -13.50 34.08
N SER A 76 16.52 -14.19 33.33
CA SER A 76 16.84 -14.67 31.98
C SER A 76 16.35 -13.68 30.91
N ALA A 77 17.24 -12.84 30.38
CA ALA A 77 16.92 -11.92 29.29
C ALA A 77 16.39 -12.62 28.02
N ALA A 78 16.80 -13.88 27.80
CA ALA A 78 16.33 -14.69 26.67
C ALA A 78 14.88 -15.18 26.81
N HIS A 79 14.37 -15.32 28.05
CA HIS A 79 13.07 -15.96 28.32
C HIS A 79 12.09 -15.12 29.12
N GLY A 80 12.50 -13.95 29.62
CA GLY A 80 11.64 -13.01 30.32
C GLY A 80 11.05 -13.49 31.63
N HIS A 81 11.74 -14.40 32.31
CA HIS A 81 11.34 -14.87 33.63
C HIS A 81 12.54 -15.09 34.54
N TRP A 82 12.23 -15.22 35.83
CA TRP A 82 13.19 -15.54 36.88
C TRP A 82 13.44 -17.03 36.94
N HIS A 83 14.70 -17.44 37.06
CA HIS A 83 15.09 -18.78 37.47
C HIS A 83 15.62 -18.74 38.90
N ASP A 84 15.56 -19.86 39.59
CA ASP A 84 16.26 -20.01 40.86
C ASP A 84 17.77 -20.15 40.60
N ALA A 85 18.59 -19.58 41.49
CA ALA A 85 20.04 -19.52 41.39
C ALA A 85 20.73 -20.86 41.71
#